data_AF-A0A2M7HEK4-F1
#
_entry.id   AF-A0A2M7HEK4-F1
#
_cell.length_a   1.000
_cell.length_b   1.000
_cell.length_c   1.000
_cell.angle_alpha   90.00
_cell.angle_beta   90.00
_cell.angle_gamma   90.00
#
_symmetry.space_group_name_H-M   'P 1'
#
loop_
_entity.id
_entity.type
_entity.pdbx_description
1 polymer ?
#
loop_
_entity_poly.entity_id
_entity_poly.type
_entity_poly.pdbx_seq_one_letter_code
_entity_poly.pdbx_strand_id
1 'polypeptide(L)'
;MIDPVEMQNFFAAFFSGALVIVFGAVYALLLAWGRLKASRGFVLAAYGSYAMLAASVLVLSETMNFSGFWNVLTALMLLGYLLAPQGIWMLSRDTHSHDEPDSPIQP
;
A
#
# COMPACT_ATOMS: atom_id res chain seq x y z
N MET A 1 16.06 -3.79 -35.32
CA MET A 1 16.87 -4.43 -34.28
C MET A 1 16.32 -3.95 -32.96
N ILE A 2 15.70 -4.83 -32.16
CA ILE A 2 15.33 -4.48 -30.79
C ILE A 2 16.63 -4.54 -30.00
N ASP A 3 17.05 -3.43 -29.41
CA ASP A 3 18.22 -3.43 -28.55
C ASP A 3 17.90 -4.32 -27.33
N PRO A 4 18.75 -5.31 -26.97
CA PRO A 4 18.47 -6.22 -25.85
C PRO A 4 18.25 -5.47 -24.52
N VAL A 5 18.80 -4.26 -24.39
CA VAL A 5 18.58 -3.35 -23.26
C VAL A 5 17.13 -2.87 -23.15
N GLU A 6 16.42 -2.63 -24.26
CA GLU A 6 15.04 -2.14 -24.22
C GLU A 6 14.06 -3.22 -23.71
N MET A 7 14.26 -4.48 -24.12
CA MET A 7 13.45 -5.60 -23.64
C MET A 7 13.63 -5.83 -22.13
N GLN A 8 14.86 -5.72 -21.63
CA GLN A 8 15.14 -5.90 -20.20
C GLN A 8 14.41 -4.85 -19.34
N ASN A 9 14.46 -3.58 -19.76
CA ASN A 9 13.78 -2.49 -19.07
C ASN A 9 12.26 -2.66 -19.10
N PHE A 10 11.70 -3.13 -20.22
CA PHE A 10 10.28 -3.42 -20.33
C PHE A 10 9.83 -4.50 -19.32
N PHE A 11 10.53 -5.64 -19.27
CA PHE A 11 10.19 -6.70 -18.30
C PHE A 11 10.39 -6.23 -16.86
N ALA A 12 11.48 -5.51 -16.57
CA ALA A 12 11.74 -5.00 -15.24
C ALA A 12 10.65 -4.02 -14.79
N ALA A 13 10.20 -3.12 -15.67
CA ALA A 13 9.09 -2.22 -15.39
C ALA A 13 7.77 -2.96 -15.20
N PHE A 14 7.47 -3.95 -16.04
CA PHE A 14 6.26 -4.77 -15.94
C PHE A 14 6.20 -5.55 -14.62
N PHE A 15 7.27 -6.28 -14.28
CA PHE A 15 7.34 -7.06 -13.05
C PHE A 15 7.32 -6.15 -11.81
N SER A 16 8.05 -5.04 -11.84
CA SER A 16 8.05 -4.08 -10.72
C SER A 16 6.66 -3.49 -10.53
N GLY A 17 5.98 -3.08 -11.60
CA GLY A 17 4.59 -2.60 -11.54
C GLY A 17 3.63 -3.64 -10.97
N ALA A 18 3.72 -4.90 -11.41
CA ALA A 18 2.92 -5.99 -10.86
C ALA A 18 3.19 -6.21 -9.36
N LEU A 19 4.46 -6.20 -8.94
CA LEU A 19 4.85 -6.34 -7.54
C LEU A 19 4.34 -5.18 -6.68
N VAL A 20 4.35 -3.95 -7.19
CA VAL A 20 3.78 -2.78 -6.49
C VAL A 20 2.30 -3.02 -6.17
N ILE A 21 1.51 -3.53 -7.13
CA ILE A 21 0.09 -3.81 -6.91
C ILE A 21 -0.09 -4.95 -5.90
N VAL A 22 0.64 -6.07 -6.07
CA VAL A 22 0.52 -7.24 -5.18
C VAL A 22 0.93 -6.90 -3.76
N PHE A 23 2.10 -6.28 -3.55
CA PHE A 23 2.55 -5.90 -2.22
C PHE A 23 1.68 -4.82 -1.60
N GLY A 24 1.10 -3.93 -2.41
CA GLY A 24 0.16 -2.91 -1.95
C GLY A 24 -1.11 -3.53 -1.39
N ALA A 25 -1.69 -4.50 -2.11
CA ALA A 25 -2.86 -5.24 -1.66
C ALA A 25 -2.56 -6.08 -0.41
N VAL A 26 -1.42 -6.78 -0.39
CA VAL A 26 -0.97 -7.60 0.75
C VAL A 26 -0.75 -6.73 1.99
N TYR A 27 -0.14 -5.55 1.85
CA TYR A 27 0.02 -4.58 2.93
C TYR A 27 -1.33 -4.16 3.51
N ALA A 28 -2.27 -3.75 2.65
CA ALA A 28 -3.60 -3.33 3.10
C ALA A 28 -4.36 -4.46 3.82
N LEU A 29 -4.31 -5.68 3.28
CA LEU A 29 -4.93 -6.86 3.89
C LEU A 29 -4.30 -7.21 5.25
N LEU A 30 -2.97 -7.29 5.33
CA LEU A 30 -2.26 -7.59 6.57
C LEU A 30 -2.51 -6.51 7.63
N LEU A 31 -2.56 -5.24 7.24
CA LEU A 31 -2.84 -4.15 8.16
C LEU A 31 -4.27 -4.24 8.71
N ALA A 32 -5.26 -4.43 7.84
CA ALA A 32 -6.66 -4.59 8.24
C ALA A 32 -6.84 -5.82 9.14
N TRP A 33 -6.28 -6.96 8.75
CA TRP A 33 -6.36 -8.20 9.51
C TRP A 33 -5.63 -8.12 10.86
N GLY A 34 -4.46 -7.49 10.88
CA GLY A 34 -3.67 -7.27 12.09
C GLY A 34 -4.39 -6.38 13.10
N ARG A 35 -5.11 -5.36 12.61
CA ARG A 35 -5.94 -4.49 13.45
C ARG A 35 -7.21 -5.18 13.94
N LEU A 36 -7.86 -6.01 13.13
CA LEU A 36 -9.00 -6.83 13.56
C LEU A 36 -8.63 -7.78 14.71
N LYS A 37 -7.47 -8.45 14.61
CA LYS A 37 -7.03 -9.45 15.60
C LYS A 37 -6.22 -8.85 16.77
N ALA A 38 -6.08 -7.52 16.84
CA ALA A 38 -5.23 -6.80 17.81
C ALA A 38 -3.81 -7.36 17.96
N SER A 39 -3.28 -7.98 16.91
CA SER A 39 -2.05 -8.78 16.97
C SER A 39 -0.88 -7.99 16.39
N ARG A 40 0.10 -7.67 17.25
CA ARG A 40 1.28 -6.86 16.86
C ARG A 40 2.10 -7.51 15.74
N GLY A 41 2.12 -8.85 15.66
CA GLY A 41 2.88 -9.58 14.64
C GLY A 41 2.39 -9.34 13.21
N PHE A 42 1.07 -9.32 12.98
CA PHE A 42 0.51 -9.07 11.65
C PHE A 42 0.69 -7.62 11.20
N VAL A 43 0.64 -6.68 12.15
CA VAL A 43 0.97 -5.27 11.87
C VAL A 43 2.45 -5.13 11.49
N LEU A 44 3.36 -5.83 12.17
CA LEU A 44 4.78 -5.85 11.79
C LEU A 44 4.98 -6.44 10.39
N ALA A 45 4.31 -7.55 10.09
CA ALA A 45 4.34 -8.18 8.77
C ALA A 45 3.78 -7.26 7.67
N ALA A 46 2.75 -6.46 7.98
CA ALA A 46 2.23 -5.43 7.08
C ALA A 46 3.33 -4.41 6.74
N TYR A 47 4.01 -3.84 7.73
CA TYR A 47 5.13 -2.92 7.48
C TYR A 47 6.27 -3.58 6.69
N GLY A 48 6.53 -4.88 6.90
CA GLY A 48 7.47 -5.64 6.08
C GLY A 48 7.06 -5.70 4.60
N SER A 49 5.79 -6.00 4.31
CA SER A 49 5.28 -5.98 2.94
C SER A 49 5.29 -4.59 2.30
N TYR A 50 5.08 -3.54 3.10
CA TYR A 50 5.20 -2.16 2.65
C TYR A 50 6.65 -1.79 2.28
N ALA A 51 7.65 -2.26 3.03
CA ALA A 51 9.05 -2.07 2.67
C ALA A 51 9.38 -2.75 1.32
N MET A 52 8.78 -3.92 1.06
CA MET A 52 8.93 -4.63 -0.21
C MET A 52 8.25 -3.88 -1.37
N LEU A 53 7.06 -3.32 -1.15
CA LEU A 53 6.41 -2.40 -2.09
C LEU A 53 7.31 -1.21 -2.40
N ALA A 54 7.89 -0.57 -1.37
CA ALA A 54 8.76 0.58 -1.55
C ALA A 54 9.98 0.23 -2.40
N ALA A 55 10.62 -0.92 -2.14
CA ALA A 55 11.71 -1.41 -2.97
C ALA A 55 11.28 -1.63 -4.43
N SER A 56 10.11 -2.24 -4.68
CA SER A 56 9.58 -2.42 -6.04
C SER A 56 9.30 -1.10 -6.76
N VAL A 57 8.74 -0.12 -6.06
CA VAL A 57 8.51 1.23 -6.61
C VAL A 57 9.83 1.91 -6.97
N LEU A 58 10.87 1.79 -6.14
CA LEU A 58 12.18 2.37 -6.43
C LEU A 58 12.83 1.76 -7.67
N VAL A 59 12.80 0.43 -7.79
CA VAL A 59 13.30 -0.28 -8.98
C VAL A 59 12.52 0.14 -10.24
N LEU A 60 11.19 0.32 -10.13
CA LEU A 60 10.36 0.83 -11.21
C LEU A 60 10.75 2.27 -11.60
N SER A 61 10.97 3.13 -10.60
CA SER A 61 11.34 4.53 -10.80
C SER A 61 12.70 4.67 -11.50
N GLU A 62 13.68 3.85 -11.12
CA GLU A 62 15.00 3.81 -11.76
C GLU A 62 14.91 3.26 -13.19
N THR A 63 14.20 2.15 -13.40
CA THR A 63 14.04 1.56 -14.74
C THR A 63 13.29 2.48 -15.71
N MET A 64 12.34 3.28 -15.22
CA MET A 64 11.65 4.31 -16.01
C MET A 64 12.39 5.66 -16.08
N ASN A 65 13.57 5.80 -15.46
CA ASN A 65 14.33 7.05 -15.41
C ASN A 65 13.50 8.25 -14.89
N PHE A 66 12.65 8.03 -13.88
CA PHE A 66 11.90 9.10 -13.24
C PHE A 66 12.84 10.02 -12.45
N SER A 67 13.24 11.11 -13.09
CA SER A 67 14.10 12.14 -12.52
C SER A 67 13.34 13.44 -12.24
N GLY A 68 13.88 14.26 -11.32
CA GLY A 68 13.32 15.56 -10.96
C GLY A 68 11.92 15.46 -10.36
N PHE A 69 10.94 16.08 -11.02
CA PHE A 69 9.55 16.14 -10.56
C PHE A 69 8.91 14.76 -10.34
N TRP A 70 9.22 13.80 -11.21
CA TRP A 70 8.64 12.45 -11.13
C TRP A 70 9.09 11.69 -9.88
N ASN A 71 10.31 11.95 -9.38
CA ASN A 71 10.77 11.35 -8.13
C ASN A 71 9.98 11.87 -6.92
N VAL A 72 9.63 13.16 -6.92
CA VAL A 72 8.76 13.74 -5.89
C VAL A 72 7.37 13.11 -5.95
N LEU A 73 6.83 12.90 -7.15
CA LEU A 73 5.55 12.22 -7.32
C LEU A 73 5.60 10.77 -6.81
N THR A 74 6.67 10.02 -7.11
CA THR A 74 6.89 8.66 -6.60
C THR A 74 6.94 8.63 -5.07
N ALA A 75 7.69 9.56 -4.45
CA ALA A 75 7.75 9.69 -2.99
C ALA A 75 6.39 10.03 -2.38
N LEU A 76 5.64 10.94 -3.00
CA LEU A 76 4.28 11.30 -2.60
C LEU A 76 3.34 10.09 -2.71
N MET A 77 3.48 9.29 -3.76
CA MET A 77 2.67 8.09 -3.98
C MET A 77 2.95 7.03 -2.90
N LEU A 78 4.21 6.84 -2.50
CA LEU A 78 4.57 5.98 -1.37
C LEU A 78 3.94 6.49 -0.07
N LEU A 79 4.11 7.77 0.25
CA LEU A 79 3.49 8.36 1.44
C LEU A 79 1.96 8.18 1.46
N GLY A 80 1.32 8.41 0.31
CA GLY A 80 -0.11 8.16 0.14
C GLY A 80 -0.49 6.71 0.41
N TYR A 81 0.30 5.75 -0.10
CA TYR A 81 0.06 4.33 0.12
C TYR A 81 0.22 3.91 1.58
N LEU A 82 1.12 4.55 2.34
CA LEU A 82 1.26 4.31 3.77
C LEU A 82 0.00 4.75 4.54
N LEU A 83 -0.48 5.95 4.23
CA LEU A 83 -1.56 6.63 4.96
C LEU A 83 -2.95 6.13 4.54
N ALA A 84 -3.15 5.74 3.28
CA ALA A 84 -4.45 5.34 2.75
C ALA A 84 -5.14 4.22 3.55
N PRO A 85 -4.51 3.06 3.81
CA PRO A 85 -5.18 2.00 4.57
C PRO A 85 -5.34 2.34 6.06
N GLN A 86 -4.52 3.27 6.61
CA GLN A 86 -4.74 3.80 7.95
C GLN A 86 -5.99 4.70 8.00
N GLY A 87 -6.17 5.56 7.00
CA GLY A 87 -7.31 6.46 6.86
C GLY A 87 -8.62 5.69 6.62
N ILE A 88 -8.61 4.72 5.71
CA ILE A 88 -9.77 3.84 5.45
C ILE A 88 -10.20 3.14 6.74
N TRP A 89 -9.25 2.56 7.47
CA TRP A 89 -9.54 1.92 8.76
C TRP A 89 -10.16 2.88 9.77
N MET A 90 -9.62 4.11 9.87
CA MET A 90 -10.14 5.13 10.79
C MET A 90 -11.59 5.48 10.46
N LEU A 91 -11.90 5.72 9.18
CA LEU A 91 -13.25 6.00 8.70
C LEU A 91 -14.19 4.82 8.96
N SER A 92 -13.76 3.59 8.66
CA SER A 92 -14.59 2.39 8.87
C SER A 92 -14.94 2.17 10.35
N ARG A 93 -14.02 2.46 11.28
CA ARG A 93 -14.28 2.35 12.73
C ARG A 93 -15.22 3.44 13.22
N ASP A 94 -15.06 4.67 12.73
CA ASP A 94 -15.82 5.83 13.21
C ASP A 94 -17.30 5.70 12.85
N THR A 95 -17.61 5.20 11.65
CA THR A 95 -18.99 4.94 11.21
C THR A 95 -19.68 3.88 12.08
N HIS A 96 -18.98 2.81 12.48
CA HIS A 96 -19.56 1.78 13.36
C HIS A 96 -19.85 2.28 14.78
N SER A 97 -19.26 3.40 15.20
CA SER A 97 -19.48 3.97 16.53
C SER A 97 -20.70 4.89 16.59
N HIS A 98 -21.26 5.27 15.43
CA HIS A 98 -22.38 6.22 15.33
C HIS A 98 -23.74 5.53 15.15
N ASP A 99 -23.77 4.21 14.94
CA ASP A 99 -24.98 3.41 14.70
C ASP A 99 -25.47 2.66 15.95
N GLU A 100 -25.16 3.15 17.16
CA GLU A 100 -25.82 2.69 18.38
C GLU A 100 -27.03 3.62 18.64
N PRO A 101 -28.24 3.33 18.09
CA PRO A 101 -29.43 4.03 18.51
C PRO A 101 -29.65 3.68 19.98
N ASP A 102 -29.50 4.71 20.80
CA ASP A 102 -29.94 4.79 22.18
C ASP A 102 -31.35 4.21 22.28
N SER A 103 -31.44 2.93 22.65
CA SER A 103 -32.69 2.23 22.86
C SER A 103 -32.90 2.17 24.36
N PRO A 104 -33.66 3.11 24.95
CA PRO A 104 -34.19 2.90 26.28
C PRO A 104 -35.34 1.90 26.14
N ILE A 105 -35.03 0.61 26.20
CA ILE A 105 -36.00 -0.35 26.70
C ILE A 105 -36.02 -0.15 28.21
N GLN A 106 -37.16 0.27 28.75
CA GLN A 106 -37.66 -0.15 30.06
C GLN A 106 -39.05 0.45 30.37
N PRO A 107 -39.82 -0.18 31.27
CA PRO A 107 -40.81 -1.25 31.00
C PRO A 107 -42.25 -0.76 30.78
#